data_AF-A0A0F9DKJ3-F1
#
_entry.id   AF-A0A0F9DKJ3-F1
#
_cell.length_a   1.000
_cell.length_b   1.000
_cell.length_c   1.000
_cell.angle_alpha   90.00
_cell.angle_beta   90.00
_cell.angle_gamma   90.00
#
_symmetry.space_group_name_H-M   'P 1'
#
loop_
_entity.id
_entity.type
_entity.pdbx_description
1 polymer ?
#
loop_
_entity_poly.entity_id
_entity_poly.type
_entity_poly.pdbx_seq_one_letter_code
_entity_poly.pdbx_strand_id
1 'polypeptide(L)' 'MSLIDSLTPKDTEEIRPGLFIQKREKGYRVLNPIAWNGKYRWRKQFSWRSVFTIAIIIFIIGMNV' A
#
# COMPACT_ATOMS: atom_id res chain seq x y z
N MET A 1 -7.38 10.57 17.64
CA MET A 1 -7.00 10.52 16.22
C MET A 1 -6.23 9.23 15.99
N SER A 2 -6.75 8.28 15.23
CA SER A 2 -5.98 7.07 14.94
C SER A 2 -4.97 7.37 13.82
N LEU A 3 -3.81 6.67 13.81
CA LEU A 3 -2.84 6.77 12.71
C LEU A 3 -3.49 6.44 11.35
N ILE A 4 -4.55 5.65 11.37
CA ILE A 4 -5.35 5.24 10.21
C ILE A 4 -6.11 6.43 9.62
N ASP A 5 -6.64 7.32 10.46
CA ASP A 5 -7.37 8.52 10.01
C ASP A 5 -6.42 9.52 9.33
N SER A 6 -5.17 9.60 9.79
CA SER A 6 -4.16 10.47 9.18
C SER A 6 -3.65 9.94 7.83
N LEU A 7 -3.73 8.63 7.61
CA LEU A 7 -3.26 7.98 6.38
C LEU A 7 -4.38 7.77 5.36
N THR A 8 -5.63 8.03 5.74
CA THR A 8 -6.78 7.99 4.83
C THR A 8 -6.85 9.33 4.09
N PRO A 9 -6.66 9.36 2.76
CA PRO A 9 -6.69 10.61 2.02
C PRO A 9 -8.10 11.23 2.05
N LYS A 10 -8.16 12.53 2.34
CA LYS A 10 -9.39 13.33 2.30
C LYS A 10 -9.93 13.44 0.86
N ASP A 11 -11.24 13.66 0.75
CA ASP A 11 -11.95 13.85 -0.53
C ASP A 11 -11.75 12.71 -1.53
N THR A 12 -11.54 11.51 -1.00
CA THR A 12 -11.38 10.28 -1.77
C THR A 12 -12.66 9.47 -1.65
N GLU A 13 -13.08 8.85 -2.74
CA GLU A 13 -14.25 7.98 -2.83
C GLU A 13 -13.86 6.66 -3.53
N GLU A 14 -14.50 5.56 -3.12
CA GLU A 14 -14.34 4.25 -3.75
C GLU A 14 -15.47 4.04 -4.75
N ILE A 15 -15.16 4.14 -6.05
CA ILE A 15 -16.17 3.92 -7.12
C ILE A 15 -16.44 2.43 -7.33
N ARG A 16 -15.40 1.61 -7.16
CA ARG A 16 -15.44 0.16 -7.33
C ARG A 16 -14.44 -0.49 -6.37
N PRO A 17 -14.65 -1.77 -6.00
CA PRO A 17 -13.74 -2.50 -5.12
C PRO A 17 -12.28 -2.39 -5.57
N GLY A 18 -11.48 -1.60 -4.85
CA GLY A 18 -10.08 -1.39 -5.14
C GLY A 18 -9.73 -0.26 -6.12
N LEU A 19 -10.71 0.52 -6.58
CA LEU A 19 -10.52 1.73 -7.40
C LEU A 19 -10.99 2.96 -6.63
N PHE A 20 -10.05 3.84 -6.30
CA PHE A 20 -10.28 5.05 -5.54
C PHE A 20 -10.00 6.27 -6.40
N ILE A 21 -10.86 7.26 -6.32
CA ILE A 21 -10.66 8.57 -6.93
C ILE A 21 -10.67 9.63 -5.86
N GLN A 22 -9.77 10.59 -5.99
CA GLN A 22 -9.82 11.83 -5.23
C GLN A 22 -10.32 12.95 -6.14
N LYS A 23 -11.33 13.66 -5.67
CA LYS A 23 -11.84 14.85 -6.35
C LYS A 23 -10.89 16.02 -6.05
N ARG A 24 -10.38 16.67 -7.10
CA ARG A 24 -9.62 17.93 -7.02
C ARG A 24 -10.36 18.99 -7.81
N GLU A 25 -10.03 20.27 -7.56
CA GLU A 25 -10.65 21.42 -8.22
C GLU A 25 -10.64 21.33 -9.77
N LYS A 26 -9.63 20.67 -10.35
CA LYS A 26 -9.45 20.56 -11.81
C LYS A 26 -9.69 19.14 -12.36
N GLY A 27 -10.24 18.22 -11.59
CA GLY A 27 -10.59 16.88 -12.07
C GLY A 27 -10.45 15.76 -11.05
N TYR A 28 -10.50 14.52 -11.54
CA TYR A 28 -10.41 13.32 -10.72
C TYR A 28 -9.02 12.70 -10.83
N ARG A 29 -8.41 12.36 -9.69
CA ARG A 29 -7.15 11.63 -9.65
C ARG A 29 -7.40 10.23 -9.13
N VAL A 30 -7.00 9.20 -9.89
CA VAL A 30 -7.00 7.83 -9.39
C VAL A 30 -5.88 7.67 -8.36
N LEU A 31 -6.22 7.14 -7.19
CA LEU A 31 -5.30 6.93 -6.09
C LEU A 31 -5.36 5.47 -5.62
N ASN A 32 -4.29 5.03 -4.98
CA ASN A 32 -4.26 3.77 -4.23
C ASN A 32 -3.94 4.09 -2.77
N PRO A 33 -4.97 4.37 -1.94
CA PRO A 33 -4.77 4.73 -0.54
C PRO A 33 -4.18 3.55 0.26
N ILE A 34 -3.23 3.87 1.14
CA ILE A 34 -2.59 2.93 2.08
C ILE A 34 -3.56 2.51 3.19
N ALA A 35 -4.45 3.41 3.61
CA ALA A 35 -5.51 3.15 4.56
C ALA A 35 -6.86 3.55 3.96
N TRP A 36 -7.87 2.69 4.12
CA TRP A 36 -9.23 2.94 3.66
C TRP A 36 -10.24 2.27 4.57
N ASN A 37 -11.34 2.96 4.88
CA ASN A 37 -12.44 2.43 5.70
C ASN A 37 -11.96 1.82 7.04
N GLY A 38 -11.10 2.54 7.76
CA GLY A 38 -10.56 2.11 9.05
C GLY A 38 -9.58 0.93 8.97
N LYS A 39 -9.17 0.48 7.78
CA LYS A 39 -8.29 -0.67 7.57
C LYS A 39 -7.06 -0.31 6.75
N TYR A 40 -5.90 -0.84 7.14
CA TYR A 40 -4.70 -0.79 6.34
C TYR A 40 -4.82 -1.71 5.13
N ARG A 41 -4.67 -1.14 3.93
CA ARG A 41 -4.61 -1.87 2.67
C ARG A 41 -3.16 -2.19 2.34
N TRP A 42 -2.66 -3.29 2.90
CA TRP A 42 -1.36 -3.89 2.56
C TRP A 42 -1.36 -4.58 1.17
N ARG A 43 -2.21 -4.14 0.24
CA ARG A 43 -2.29 -4.73 -1.11
C ARG A 43 -1.06 -4.31 -1.92
N LYS A 44 -0.01 -5.14 -1.85
CA LYS A 44 1.17 -5.25 -2.75
C LYS A 44 2.54 -4.75 -2.25
N GLN A 45 2.70 -4.20 -1.05
CA GLN A 45 4.05 -3.87 -0.58
C GLN A 45 4.85 -5.09 -0.13
N PHE A 46 4.20 -6.08 0.48
CA PHE A 46 4.85 -7.33 0.86
C PHE A 46 4.72 -8.36 -0.26
N SER A 47 5.51 -8.17 -1.32
CA SER A 47 5.62 -9.19 -2.38
C SER A 47 6.37 -10.38 -1.78
N TRP A 48 5.76 -11.56 -1.72
CA TRP A 48 6.45 -12.79 -1.26
C TRP A 48 7.79 -13.00 -1.99
N ARG A 49 7.91 -12.50 -3.23
CA ARG A 49 9.17 -12.42 -3.96
C ARG A 49 10.27 -11.69 -3.19
N SER A 50 9.98 -10.56 -2.56
CA SER A 50 10.96 -9.81 -1.76
C SER A 50 11.45 -10.61 -0.56
N VAL A 51 10.56 -11.37 0.08
CA VAL A 51 10.93 -12.26 1.21
C VAL A 51 11.85 -13.39 0.74
N PHE A 52 11.52 -14.04 -0.38
CA PHE A 52 12.37 -15.07 -0.97
C PHE A 52 13.72 -14.51 -1.41
N THR A 53 13.77 -13.34 -2.05
CA THR A 53 15.03 -12.71 -2.46
C THR A 53 15.92 -12.40 -1.26
N ILE A 54 15.36 -11.84 -0.17
CA ILE A 54 16.12 -11.56 1.05
C ILE A 54 16.63 -12.87 1.68
N ALA A 55 15.79 -13.90 1.76
CA ALA A 55 16.19 -15.20 2.29
C ALA A 55 17.32 -15.85 1.48
N ILE A 56 17.27 -15.77 0.15
CA ILE A 56 18.32 -16.27 -0.75
C ILE A 56 19.63 -15.49 -0.54
N ILE A 57 19.57 -14.16 -0.45
CA ILE A 57 20.76 -13.33 -0.20
C ILE A 57 21.41 -13.68 1.13
N ILE A 58 20.62 -13.81 2.20
CA ILE A 58 21.13 -14.19 3.53
C ILE A 58 21.74 -15.60 3.49
N PHE A 59 21.10 -16.54 2.79
CA PHE A 59 21.60 -17.91 2.65
C PHE A 59 22.94 -17.95 1.89
N ILE A 60 23.08 -17.22 0.78
CA ILE A 60 24.33 -17.14 0.02
C ILE A 60 25.44 -16.48 0.84
N ILE A 61 25.14 -15.39 1.56
CA ILE A 61 26.12 -14.73 2.43
C ILE A 61 26.55 -15.67 3.57
N GLY A 62 25.61 -16.36 4.20
CA GLY A 62 25.89 -17.29 5.29
C GLY A 62 26.60 -18.58 4.86
N MET A 63 26.52 -18.97 3.59
CA MET A 63 27.29 -20.10 3.04
C MET A 63 28.71 -19.71 2.60
N ASN A 64 28.98 -18.42 2.43
CA ASN A 64 30.27 -17.90 1.96
C ASN A 64 31.15 -17.36 3.11
N VAL A 65 30.71 -17.56 4.36
CA VAL A 65 31.44 -17.36 5.62
C VAL A 65 31.73 -18.72 6.23
#